data_AF-V4XVL3-F1
#
_entry.id   AF-V4XVL3-F1
#
_cell.length_a   1.000
_cell.length_b   1.000
_cell.length_c   1.000
_cell.angle_alpha   90.00
_cell.angle_beta   90.00
_cell.angle_gamma   90.00
#
_symmetry.space_group_name_H-M   'P 1'
#
loop_
_entity.id
_entity.type
_entity.pdbx_description
1 polymer ?
#
loop_
_entity_poly.entity_id
_entity_poly.type
_entity_poly.pdbx_seq_one_letter_code
_entity_poly.pdbx_strand_id
1 'polypeptide(L)' 'MSAIAEDRPRYAAPTRVDITECRTDRIADRARSNRVGGSEVHLERRGGRTFLVTTPADR' A
#
# COMPACT_ATOMS: atom_id res chain seq x y z
N MET A 1 -31.22 5.64 11.32
CA MET A 1 -30.17 4.60 11.12
C MET A 1 -30.25 4.17 9.67
N SER A 2 -29.22 4.17 8.84
CA SER A 2 -27.79 4.38 9.06
C SER A 2 -27.24 5.04 7.80
N ALA A 3 -26.45 6.11 7.97
CA ALA A 3 -25.43 6.41 6.99
C ALA A 3 -24.53 5.18 6.96
N ILE A 4 -24.60 4.41 5.88
CA ILE A 4 -23.57 3.43 5.57
C ILE A 4 -22.37 4.33 5.25
N ALA A 5 -21.61 4.68 6.28
CA ALA A 5 -20.31 5.26 6.08
C ALA A 5 -19.59 4.24 5.19
N GLU A 6 -19.40 4.60 3.93
CA GLU A 6 -18.44 3.92 3.08
C GLU A 6 -17.06 4.18 3.71
N ASP A 7 -16.79 3.43 4.78
CA ASP A 7 -15.49 3.25 5.40
C ASP A 7 -14.69 2.30 4.50
N ARG A 8 -14.64 2.65 3.21
CA ARG A 8 -13.85 1.96 2.21
C ARG A 8 -12.53 2.72 2.11
N PRO A 9 -11.42 2.11 2.50
CA PRO A 9 -10.13 2.63 2.12
C PRO A 9 -10.04 2.74 0.60
N ARG A 10 -9.90 3.98 0.12
CA ARG A 10 -9.74 4.33 -1.28
C ARG A 10 -8.33 3.96 -1.77
N TYR A 11 -8.11 2.76 -2.28
CA TYR A 11 -7.09 2.56 -3.32
C TYR A 11 -7.75 2.73 -4.67
N ALA A 12 -7.44 3.84 -5.33
CA ALA A 12 -7.89 4.07 -6.69
C ALA A 12 -7.14 3.22 -7.73
N ALA A 13 -6.05 2.54 -7.37
CA ALA A 13 -5.31 1.64 -8.26
C ALA A 13 -4.26 0.78 -7.51
N PRO A 14 -3.87 -0.38 -8.06
CA PRO A 14 -2.63 -1.06 -7.68
C PRO A 14 -1.45 -0.09 -7.78
N THR A 15 -0.82 0.20 -6.64
CA THR A 15 0.29 1.16 -6.58
C THR A 15 1.58 0.40 -6.36
N ARG A 16 2.59 0.72 -7.18
CA ARG A 16 3.95 0.17 -7.08
C ARG A 16 4.91 1.34 -6.86
N VAL A 17 5.56 1.36 -5.70
CA VAL A 17 6.49 2.44 -5.31
C VAL A 17 7.88 1.86 -5.13
N ASP A 18 8.88 2.46 -5.80
CA ASP A 18 10.29 2.11 -5.58
C ASP A 18 10.72 2.52 -4.17
N ILE A 19 11.20 1.56 -3.39
CA ILE A 19 11.68 1.75 -2.02
C ILE A 19 13.12 1.24 -1.86
N THR A 20 13.88 1.13 -2.94
CA THR A 20 15.25 0.58 -2.92
C THR A 20 16.14 1.26 -1.88
N GLU A 21 16.03 2.58 -1.74
CA GLU A 21 16.79 3.40 -0.78
C GLU A 21 16.02 3.64 0.55
N CYS A 22 14.89 2.96 0.75
CA CYS A 22 14.08 3.12 1.94
C CYS A 22 14.62 2.25 3.08
N ARG A 23 14.91 2.87 4.21
CA ARG A 23 15.21 2.13 5.44
C ARG A 23 14.00 1.29 5.87
N THR A 24 14.28 0.08 6.35
CA THR A 24 13.25 -0.90 6.74
C THR A 24 12.30 -0.37 7.81
N ASP A 25 12.82 0.40 8.77
CA ASP A 25 12.04 1.03 9.84
C ASP A 25 11.04 2.10 9.35
N ARG A 26 11.18 2.56 8.10
CA ARG A 26 10.30 3.55 7.46
C ARG A 26 9.27 2.93 6.50
N ILE A 27 9.28 1.62 6.29
CA ILE A 27 8.37 0.95 5.35
C ILE A 27 6.91 1.13 5.78
N ALA A 28 6.60 1.01 7.07
CA ALA A 28 5.25 1.22 7.60
C ALA A 28 4.76 2.66 7.37
N ASP A 29 5.64 3.66 7.55
CA ASP A 29 5.32 5.06 7.26
C ASP A 29 5.05 5.25 5.76
N ARG A 30 5.86 4.62 4.90
CA ARG A 30 5.68 4.67 3.45
C ARG A 30 4.34 4.07 3.02
N ALA A 31 3.93 2.94 3.62
CA ALA A 31 2.61 2.36 3.39
C ALA A 31 1.49 3.31 3.81
N ARG A 32 1.58 3.94 4.99
CA ARG A 32 0.59 4.93 5.44
C ARG A 32 0.52 6.17 4.55
N SER A 33 1.67 6.69 4.09
CA SER A 33 1.73 7.86 3.19
C SER A 33 1.07 7.59 1.83
N ASN A 34 1.11 6.34 1.36
CA ASN A 34 0.39 5.89 0.16
C ASN A 34 -1.08 5.55 0.44
N ARG A 35 -1.58 5.98 1.61
CA ARG A 35 -2.95 5.82 2.11
C ARG A 35 -3.39 4.37 2.28
N VAL A 36 -2.51 3.40 2.52
CA VAL A 36 -2.75 1.93 2.49
C VAL A 36 -3.42 1.28 3.73
N GLY A 37 -4.62 1.69 4.14
CA GLY A 37 -5.53 0.90 4.99
C GLY A 37 -6.34 -0.19 4.26
N GLY A 38 -6.49 -1.39 4.81
CA GLY A 38 -7.40 -2.41 4.25
C GLY A 38 -7.00 -3.02 2.89
N SER A 39 -5.75 -2.86 2.45
CA SER A 39 -5.17 -3.59 1.32
C SER A 39 -3.98 -4.42 1.77
N GLU A 40 -3.71 -5.50 1.06
CA GLU A 40 -2.50 -6.29 1.26
C GLU A 40 -1.28 -5.53 0.72
N VAL A 41 -0.18 -5.62 1.47
CA VAL A 41 1.08 -4.96 1.14
C VAL A 41 2.18 -5.99 1.12
N HIS A 42 2.88 -6.07 -0.01
CA HIS A 42 4.01 -6.97 -0.18
C HIS A 42 5.21 -6.26 -0.82
N LEU A 43 6.37 -6.88 -0.67
CA LEU A 43 7.62 -6.41 -1.28
C LEU A 43 7.92 -7.23 -2.54
N GLU A 44 8.21 -6.54 -3.63
CA GLU A 44 8.66 -7.16 -4.87
C GLU A 44 10.10 -6.74 -5.17
N ARG A 45 10.96 -7.69 -5.57
CA ARG A 45 12.29 -7.39 -6.10
C ARG A 45 12.30 -7.57 -7.62
N ARG A 46 12.69 -6.53 -8.37
CA ARG A 46 12.74 -6.55 -9.83
C ARG A 46 13.85 -5.66 -10.37
N GLY A 47 14.67 -6.21 -11.27
CA GLY A 47 15.76 -5.44 -11.90
C GLY A 47 16.73 -4.81 -10.89
N GLY A 48 17.02 -5.51 -9.79
CA GLY A 48 17.88 -5.01 -8.70
C GLY A 48 17.20 -4.10 -7.68
N ARG A 49 15.98 -3.62 -7.97
CA ARG A 49 15.22 -2.67 -7.15
C ARG A 49 14.17 -3.36 -6.29
N THR A 50 13.82 -2.73 -5.19
CA THR A 50 12.77 -3.19 -4.27
C THR A 50 11.57 -2.26 -4.36
N PHE A 51 10.38 -2.84 -4.47
CA PHE A 51 9.12 -2.10 -4.58
C PHE A 51 8.18 -2.46 -3.44
N LEU A 52 7.50 -1.45 -2.91
CA LEU A 52 6.31 -1.62 -2.09
C LEU A 52 5.12 -1.71 -3.04
N VAL A 53 4.42 -2.84 -3.01
CA VAL A 53 3.27 -3.09 -3.87
C VAL A 53 2.02 -3.23 -3.01
N THR A 54 0.97 -2.56 -3.44
CA THR A 54 -0.33 -2.59 -2.78
C THR A 54 -1.32 -3.27 -3.70
N THR A 55 -1.84 -4.41 -3.29
CA THR A 55 -2.92 -5.08 -4.00
C THR A 55 -4.21 -4.79 -3.23
N PRO A 56 -5.27 -4.27 -3.89
CA PRO A 56 -6.58 -4.21 -3.28
C PRO A 56 -6.90 -5.59 -2.69
N ALA A 57 -7.13 -5.65 -1.38
CA ALA A 57 -7.66 -6.87 -0.78
C ALA A 57 -9.11 -6.95 -1.26
N ASP A 58 -9.38 -7.83 -2.23
CA ASP A 58 -10.74 -8.05 -2.71
C ASP A 58 -11.66 -8.33 -1.52
N ARG A 59 -12.80 -7.63 -1.50
CA ARG A 59 -13.89 -7.88 -0.57
C ARG A 59 -15.21 -7.90 -1.32
#